data_AF-A0A8B8EY38-F1
#
_entry.id   AF-A0A8B8EY38-F1
#
_cell.length_a   1.000
_cell.length_b   1.000
_cell.length_c   1.000
_cell.angle_alpha   90.00
_cell.angle_beta   90.00
_cell.angle_gamma   90.00
#
_symmetry.space_group_name_H-M   'P 1'
#
loop_
_entity.id
_entity.type
_entity.pdbx_description
1 polymer ?
#
loop_
_entity_poly.entity_id
_entity_poly.type
_entity_poly.pdbx_seq_one_letter_code
_entity_poly.pdbx_strand_id
1 'polypeptide(L)'
;MVTIPVLTIVWTLLVVQVCRTRGKTYSECLQDVQNGVCQQYPHITICTNDGKIHNGVCEYQTALCDAYYLHHTTLTVIGTGSNGVCHTLVHHSTSTSPRPLTGPETKIFQAIAQGIDSRLLRTQTDGTEVSEAIKIFSKQDHTHSVYIRNPNCWAHDLDMTCISPWNSKGHTRRAGTLISPRHAVWARHYSIPLNSTLRFVDMSNNVVERTIVKTVALPVPAHTNYMSGYDMVIGLLDHDVPSSITFAKVLPRNFTEIYGSHLHHALPVLSTDYEEKALVDDLNAMHDKMVSLSTPILSYRHAYYESKIVGDSGNPSFFVIDNQLVFLFVFTYGGAGSGTSVQYHYDDINNAMQSLGGGYRLTEIDLSQYASEADITEVFG
;
A
#
# COMPACT_ATOMS: atom_id res chain seq x y z
N MET A 1 15.63 35.70 -21.31
CA MET A 1 14.70 35.52 -20.17
C MET A 1 13.32 35.31 -20.76
N VAL A 2 12.91 34.06 -20.91
CA VAL A 2 11.60 33.69 -21.44
C VAL A 2 10.78 33.26 -20.23
N THR A 3 9.79 34.07 -19.88
CA THR A 3 8.81 33.78 -18.83
C THR A 3 7.84 32.72 -19.33
N ILE A 4 7.90 31.53 -18.74
CA ILE A 4 6.91 30.46 -18.93
C ILE A 4 5.70 30.79 -18.03
N PRO A 5 4.46 30.76 -18.55
CA PRO A 5 3.29 31.08 -17.75
C PRO A 5 3.02 29.96 -16.75
N VAL A 6 2.83 30.33 -15.48
CA VAL A 6 2.33 29.44 -14.44
C VAL A 6 0.88 29.11 -14.77
N LEU A 7 0.66 27.91 -15.29
CA LEU A 7 -0.69 27.37 -15.50
C LEU A 7 -1.24 26.97 -14.12
N THR A 8 -2.06 27.84 -13.52
CA THR A 8 -2.90 27.47 -12.37
C THR A 8 -3.96 26.48 -12.85
N ILE A 9 -3.69 25.19 -12.66
CA ILE A 9 -4.67 24.11 -12.85
C ILE A 9 -5.64 24.17 -11.67
N VAL A 10 -6.85 24.62 -11.95
CA VAL A 10 -7.98 24.54 -11.02
C VAL A 10 -8.38 23.07 -10.93
N TRP A 11 -8.05 22.43 -9.80
CA TRP A 11 -8.56 21.10 -9.47
C TRP A 11 -10.05 21.21 -9.20
N THR A 12 -10.86 21.00 -10.24
CA THR A 12 -12.29 20.79 -10.08
C THR A 12 -12.48 19.41 -9.46
N LEU A 13 -12.65 19.34 -8.13
CA LEU A 13 -13.08 18.14 -7.43
C LEU A 13 -14.47 17.74 -7.96
N LEU A 14 -14.48 16.85 -8.96
CA LEU A 14 -15.67 16.11 -9.34
C LEU A 14 -15.99 15.14 -8.20
N VAL A 15 -16.87 15.57 -7.30
CA VAL A 15 -17.51 14.70 -6.30
C VAL A 15 -18.46 13.77 -7.06
N VAL A 16 -17.97 12.62 -7.49
CA VAL A 16 -18.79 11.55 -8.05
C VAL A 16 -19.32 10.70 -6.89
N GLN A 17 -20.64 10.65 -6.82
CA GLN A 17 -21.48 9.95 -5.83
C GLN A 17 -21.01 8.53 -5.50
N VAL A 18 -20.94 8.21 -4.20
CA VAL A 18 -20.76 6.84 -3.69
C VAL A 18 -21.94 6.47 -2.79
N CYS A 19 -22.89 5.71 -3.35
CA CYS A 19 -23.61 4.67 -2.63
C CYS A 19 -23.51 3.42 -3.50
N ARG A 20 -22.80 2.38 -3.04
CA ARG A 20 -22.87 1.04 -3.64
C ARG A 20 -23.49 0.09 -2.63
N THR A 21 -24.80 -0.02 -2.65
CA THR A 21 -25.47 -1.28 -2.27
C THR A 21 -25.97 -1.92 -3.55
N ARG A 22 -25.36 -3.05 -3.95
CA ARG A 22 -25.71 -3.81 -5.17
C ARG A 22 -25.56 -3.06 -6.52
N GLY A 23 -24.65 -2.08 -6.60
CA GLY A 23 -24.28 -1.46 -7.89
C GLY A 23 -25.28 -0.43 -8.45
N LYS A 24 -26.19 0.11 -7.64
CA LYS A 24 -27.14 1.18 -8.03
C LYS A 24 -26.68 2.56 -7.56
N THR A 25 -27.03 3.60 -8.30
CA THR A 25 -26.83 5.03 -8.00
C THR A 25 -27.91 5.57 -7.03
N TYR A 26 -27.68 6.76 -6.46
CA TYR A 26 -28.65 7.42 -5.56
C TYR A 26 -30.02 7.64 -6.20
N SER A 27 -30.06 8.07 -7.48
CA SER A 27 -31.33 8.24 -8.18
C SER A 27 -32.05 6.91 -8.39
N GLU A 28 -31.32 5.83 -8.66
CA GLU A 28 -31.89 4.49 -8.83
C GLU A 28 -32.44 3.92 -7.52
N CYS A 29 -31.79 4.19 -6.37
CA CYS A 29 -32.34 3.84 -5.06
C CYS A 29 -33.61 4.62 -4.74
N LEU A 30 -33.64 5.94 -4.99
CA LEU A 30 -34.86 6.74 -4.85
C LEU A 30 -35.98 6.23 -5.76
N GLN A 31 -35.64 5.82 -6.98
CA GLN A 31 -36.58 5.32 -7.96
C GLN A 31 -37.15 3.94 -7.56
N ASP A 32 -36.34 3.04 -7.00
CA ASP A 32 -36.81 1.75 -6.44
C ASP A 32 -37.80 1.96 -5.27
N VAL A 33 -37.53 2.93 -4.40
CA VAL A 33 -38.42 3.31 -3.29
C VAL A 33 -39.74 3.88 -3.81
N GLN A 34 -39.68 4.78 -4.79
CA GLN A 34 -40.85 5.34 -5.44
C GLN A 34 -41.67 4.30 -6.20
N ASN A 35 -41.01 3.28 -6.76
CA ASN A 35 -41.64 2.19 -7.50
C ASN A 35 -42.13 1.03 -6.62
N GLY A 36 -42.03 1.14 -5.29
CA GLY A 36 -42.54 0.13 -4.35
C GLY A 36 -41.83 -1.22 -4.42
N VAL A 37 -40.58 -1.24 -4.88
CA VAL A 37 -39.78 -2.47 -5.07
C VAL A 37 -39.34 -3.07 -3.72
N CYS A 38 -39.36 -2.30 -2.64
CA CYS A 38 -39.02 -2.76 -1.30
C CYS A 38 -40.25 -3.34 -0.56
N GLN A 39 -40.12 -4.54 0.01
CA GLN A 39 -41.14 -5.14 0.87
C GLN A 39 -41.41 -4.26 2.11
N GLN A 40 -42.68 -3.99 2.38
CA GLN A 40 -43.10 -3.26 3.57
C GLN A 40 -43.04 -4.16 4.81
N TYR A 41 -42.20 -3.80 5.78
CA TYR A 41 -42.28 -4.34 7.14
C TYR A 41 -42.89 -3.25 8.04
N PRO A 42 -44.12 -3.44 8.56
CA PRO A 42 -44.86 -2.41 9.31
C PRO A 42 -44.37 -2.22 10.77
N HIS A 43 -43.19 -2.74 11.13
CA HIS A 43 -42.74 -2.87 12.52
C HIS A 43 -41.40 -2.16 12.83
N ILE A 44 -40.99 -1.21 11.99
CA ILE A 44 -39.75 -0.44 12.19
C ILE A 44 -40.12 1.01 12.49
N THR A 45 -39.67 1.52 13.64
CA THR A 45 -39.82 2.92 14.05
C THR A 45 -38.44 3.52 14.34
N ILE A 46 -38.15 4.68 13.77
CA ILE A 46 -36.89 5.44 14.02
C ILE A 46 -37.21 6.76 14.68
N CYS A 47 -36.34 7.18 15.59
CA CYS A 47 -36.32 8.54 16.09
C CYS A 47 -35.03 9.24 15.67
N THR A 48 -35.14 10.45 15.09
CA THR A 48 -34.01 11.33 14.78
C THR A 48 -33.67 12.24 15.97
N ASN A 49 -32.48 12.85 15.98
CA ASN A 49 -32.04 13.70 17.09
C ASN A 49 -32.86 15.00 17.25
N ASP A 50 -33.59 15.42 16.21
CA ASP A 50 -34.56 16.52 16.27
C ASP A 50 -35.95 16.07 16.78
N GLY A 51 -36.09 14.81 17.20
CA GLY A 51 -37.30 14.25 17.81
C GLY A 51 -38.37 13.77 16.83
N LYS A 52 -38.10 13.75 15.52
CA LYS A 52 -39.06 13.21 14.53
C LYS A 52 -39.07 11.69 14.53
N ILE A 53 -40.26 11.13 14.28
CA ILE A 53 -40.50 9.69 14.26
C ILE A 53 -40.86 9.25 12.84
N HIS A 54 -40.16 8.25 12.32
CA HIS A 54 -40.37 7.67 10.99
C HIS A 54 -40.81 6.21 11.11
N ASN A 55 -41.87 5.82 10.39
CA ASN A 55 -42.49 4.49 10.50
C ASN A 55 -42.43 3.73 9.17
N GLY A 56 -41.90 2.51 9.21
CA GLY A 56 -41.77 1.61 8.06
C GLY A 56 -40.45 1.77 7.28
N VAL A 57 -40.17 0.82 6.39
CA VAL A 57 -38.87 0.67 5.70
C VAL A 57 -38.55 1.84 4.75
N CYS A 58 -39.55 2.35 4.01
CA CYS A 58 -39.32 3.43 3.06
C CYS A 58 -38.99 4.75 3.79
N GLU A 59 -39.74 5.08 4.84
CA GLU A 59 -39.42 6.25 5.67
C GLU A 59 -38.10 6.06 6.43
N TYR A 60 -37.76 4.82 6.81
CA TYR A 60 -36.48 4.46 7.39
C TYR A 60 -35.30 4.75 6.45
N GLN A 61 -35.41 4.37 5.19
CA GLN A 61 -34.37 4.62 4.19
C GLN A 61 -34.26 6.11 3.85
N THR A 62 -35.38 6.83 3.74
CA THR A 62 -35.38 8.28 3.53
C THR A 62 -34.71 9.01 4.71
N ALA A 63 -35.05 8.64 5.95
CA ALA A 63 -34.47 9.24 7.14
C ALA A 63 -32.96 8.97 7.27
N LEU A 64 -32.49 7.76 6.91
CA LEU A 64 -31.06 7.48 6.81
C LEU A 64 -30.41 8.37 5.76
N CYS A 65 -30.94 8.41 4.53
CA CYS A 65 -30.39 9.22 3.45
C CYS A 65 -30.26 10.70 3.85
N ASP A 66 -31.31 11.30 4.42
CA ASP A 66 -31.31 12.70 4.85
C ASP A 66 -30.33 12.96 6.02
N ALA A 67 -30.28 12.06 7.01
CA ALA A 67 -29.37 12.18 8.15
C ALA A 67 -27.89 12.03 7.75
N TYR A 68 -27.58 11.15 6.80
CA TYR A 68 -26.24 10.95 6.26
C TYR A 68 -25.78 12.11 5.38
N TYR A 69 -26.67 12.73 4.60
CA TYR A 69 -26.31 13.78 3.64
C TYR A 69 -26.17 15.18 4.24
N LEU A 70 -26.95 15.50 5.29
CA LEU A 70 -27.08 16.90 5.71
C LEU A 70 -26.37 17.25 7.03
N HIS A 71 -26.18 16.31 7.97
CA HIS A 71 -25.92 16.73 9.36
C HIS A 71 -24.89 15.96 10.19
N HIS A 72 -24.15 14.96 9.68
CA HIS A 72 -23.13 14.22 10.47
C HIS A 72 -23.65 13.73 11.85
N THR A 73 -24.93 13.38 11.97
CA THR A 73 -25.56 13.06 13.26
C THR A 73 -25.63 11.55 13.52
N THR A 74 -25.49 11.15 14.79
CA THR A 74 -25.79 9.78 15.26
C THR A 74 -27.28 9.49 15.13
N LEU A 75 -27.67 8.37 14.52
CA LEU A 75 -29.07 7.96 14.38
C LEU A 75 -29.39 6.84 15.39
N THR A 76 -30.49 6.99 16.15
CA THR A 76 -30.91 5.98 17.13
C THR A 76 -32.10 5.20 16.58
N VAL A 77 -31.91 3.89 16.36
CA VAL A 77 -32.99 2.99 15.90
C VAL A 77 -33.65 2.34 17.11
N ILE A 78 -34.98 2.34 17.18
CA ILE A 78 -35.73 1.69 18.27
C ILE A 78 -36.47 0.49 17.68
N GLY A 79 -36.12 -0.72 18.13
CA GLY A 79 -36.89 -1.92 17.83
C GLY A 79 -37.96 -2.17 18.90
N THR A 80 -39.16 -2.57 18.50
CA THR A 80 -40.15 -3.13 19.44
C THR A 80 -39.85 -4.60 19.69
N GLY A 81 -39.59 -4.96 20.94
CA GLY A 81 -39.62 -6.37 21.36
C GLY A 81 -41.04 -6.94 21.23
N SER A 82 -41.17 -8.27 21.29
CA SER A 82 -42.46 -9.00 21.18
C SER A 82 -43.48 -8.68 22.29
N ASN A 83 -43.09 -7.89 23.28
CA ASN A 83 -43.89 -7.38 24.40
C ASN A 83 -44.29 -5.90 24.24
N GLY A 84 -43.98 -5.25 23.10
CA GLY A 84 -44.37 -3.86 22.83
C GLY A 84 -43.57 -2.80 23.60
N VAL A 85 -42.50 -3.20 24.30
CA VAL A 85 -41.62 -2.28 25.02
C VAL A 85 -40.46 -1.87 24.12
N CYS A 86 -40.20 -0.56 24.03
CA CYS A 86 -39.06 0.00 23.32
C CYS A 86 -37.77 -0.41 24.03
N HIS A 87 -36.92 -1.18 23.36
CA HIS A 87 -35.55 -1.40 23.82
C HIS A 87 -34.62 -0.54 22.96
N THR A 88 -33.76 0.26 23.60
CA THR A 88 -32.73 1.03 22.92
C THR A 88 -31.71 0.06 22.33
N LEU A 89 -31.83 -0.25 21.05
CA LEU A 89 -30.76 -0.89 20.28
C LEU A 89 -29.97 0.24 19.64
N VAL A 90 -28.92 0.70 20.33
CA VAL A 90 -28.00 1.67 19.74
C VAL A 90 -27.24 0.97 18.61
N HIS A 91 -27.71 1.10 17.38
CA HIS A 91 -26.90 0.81 16.21
C HIS A 91 -26.02 2.03 15.93
N HIS A 92 -24.76 1.97 16.37
CA HIS A 92 -23.73 2.83 15.81
C HIS A 92 -23.46 2.36 14.38
N SER A 93 -24.02 3.05 13.40
CA SER A 93 -23.49 3.05 12.04
C SER A 93 -22.88 4.42 11.81
N THR A 94 -21.55 4.47 11.87
CA THR A 94 -20.78 5.69 11.62
C THR A 94 -20.81 6.02 10.13
N SER A 95 -21.23 7.25 9.81
CA SER A 95 -21.21 7.84 8.47
C SER A 95 -19.83 7.72 7.81
N THR A 96 -19.84 7.28 6.55
CA THR A 96 -18.71 6.97 5.68
C THR A 96 -18.15 8.19 4.93
N SER A 97 -18.33 9.40 5.45
CA SER A 97 -17.65 10.55 4.86
C SER A 97 -16.22 10.64 5.36
N PRO A 98 -15.25 10.81 4.45
CA PRO A 98 -13.90 11.22 4.80
C PRO A 98 -13.79 12.26 5.88
N ARG A 99 -13.06 11.94 6.96
CA ARG A 99 -12.35 13.01 7.64
C ARG A 99 -11.41 13.64 6.59
N PRO A 100 -11.40 14.97 6.47
CA PRO A 100 -10.40 15.64 5.67
C PRO A 100 -9.00 15.21 6.11
N LEU A 101 -8.07 15.16 5.17
CA LEU A 101 -6.66 15.01 5.50
C LEU A 101 -6.19 16.21 6.31
N THR A 102 -5.36 15.94 7.32
CA THR A 102 -4.57 16.94 8.00
C THR A 102 -3.53 17.52 7.05
N GLY A 103 -2.91 18.64 7.44
CA GLY A 103 -1.79 19.23 6.69
C GLY A 103 -0.63 18.26 6.48
N PRO A 104 -0.13 17.58 7.52
CA PRO A 104 0.88 16.53 7.42
C PRO A 104 0.51 15.40 6.44
N GLU A 105 -0.70 14.84 6.55
CA GLU A 105 -1.17 13.80 5.63
C GLU A 105 -1.19 14.28 4.18
N THR A 106 -1.76 15.45 3.94
CA THR A 106 -1.85 16.00 2.59
C THR A 106 -0.47 16.11 1.95
N LYS A 107 0.52 16.62 2.68
CA LYS A 107 1.88 16.79 2.18
C LYS A 107 2.58 15.45 1.90
N ILE A 108 2.51 14.51 2.84
CA ILE A 108 3.18 13.20 2.70
C ILE A 108 2.50 12.37 1.60
N PHE A 109 1.17 12.32 1.59
CA PHE A 109 0.42 11.57 0.59
C PHE A 109 0.59 12.16 -0.81
N GLN A 110 0.69 13.49 -0.91
CA GLN A 110 1.06 14.15 -2.15
C GLN A 110 2.47 13.78 -2.60
N ALA A 111 3.45 13.72 -1.69
CA ALA A 111 4.81 13.31 -2.02
C ALA A 111 4.87 11.86 -2.53
N ILE A 112 4.15 10.94 -1.86
CA ILE A 112 4.01 9.54 -2.28
C ILE A 112 3.39 9.46 -3.69
N ALA A 113 2.27 10.16 -3.91
CA ALA A 113 1.58 10.16 -5.20
C ALA A 113 2.46 10.73 -6.31
N GLN A 114 3.10 11.88 -6.06
CA GLN A 114 4.01 12.51 -7.02
C GLN A 114 5.21 11.65 -7.37
N GLY A 115 5.69 10.82 -6.44
CA GLY A 115 6.78 9.88 -6.64
C GLY A 115 6.52 8.89 -7.78
N ILE A 116 5.27 8.53 -8.05
CA ILE A 116 4.90 7.59 -9.12
C ILE A 116 4.16 8.32 -10.25
N ASP A 117 3.12 9.09 -9.95
CA ASP A 117 2.22 9.65 -10.96
C ASP A 117 2.94 10.59 -11.93
N SER A 118 3.89 11.39 -11.43
CA SER A 118 4.66 12.30 -12.28
C SER A 118 5.50 11.51 -13.30
N ARG A 119 6.00 10.33 -12.93
CA ARG A 119 6.78 9.46 -13.82
C ARG A 119 5.92 8.78 -14.87
N LEU A 120 4.75 8.28 -14.46
CA LEU A 120 3.79 7.69 -15.40
C LEU A 120 3.32 8.72 -16.42
N LEU A 121 3.04 9.95 -15.99
CA LEU A 121 2.64 11.05 -16.89
C LEU A 121 3.75 11.42 -17.88
N ARG A 122 5.01 11.48 -17.43
CA ARG A 122 6.15 11.69 -18.34
C ARG A 122 6.25 10.56 -19.37
N THR A 123 6.18 9.32 -18.92
CA THR A 123 6.22 8.12 -19.79
C THR A 123 5.12 8.16 -20.87
N GLN A 124 3.90 8.54 -20.49
CA GLN A 124 2.79 8.73 -21.42
C GLN A 124 3.04 9.89 -22.40
N THR A 125 3.57 11.00 -21.92
CA THR A 125 3.90 12.18 -22.75
C THR A 125 4.98 11.84 -23.77
N ASP A 126 5.96 11.02 -23.39
CA ASP A 126 7.05 10.55 -24.25
C ASP A 126 6.56 9.48 -25.26
N GLY A 127 5.32 9.01 -25.13
CA GLY A 127 4.74 8.00 -26.01
C GLY A 127 5.36 6.60 -25.84
N THR A 128 5.95 6.31 -24.68
CA THR A 128 6.54 5.00 -24.42
C THR A 128 5.43 3.99 -24.13
N GLU A 129 5.42 2.89 -24.88
CA GLU A 129 4.47 1.80 -24.67
C GLU A 129 4.64 1.19 -23.28
N VAL A 130 3.52 0.92 -22.60
CA VAL A 130 3.53 0.41 -21.22
C VAL A 130 4.28 -0.92 -21.11
N SER A 131 4.14 -1.80 -22.12
CA SER A 131 4.85 -3.08 -22.17
C SER A 131 6.37 -2.95 -22.19
N GLU A 132 6.89 -1.80 -22.60
CA GLU A 132 8.32 -1.46 -22.52
C GLU A 132 8.64 -0.71 -21.23
N ALA A 133 7.78 0.24 -20.83
CA ALA A 133 7.99 1.08 -19.66
C ALA A 133 7.99 0.33 -18.33
N ILE A 134 7.40 -0.86 -18.25
CA ILE A 134 7.44 -1.69 -17.04
C ILE A 134 8.74 -2.48 -16.89
N LYS A 135 9.54 -2.69 -17.94
CA LYS A 135 10.75 -3.53 -17.85
C LYS A 135 11.87 -2.77 -17.15
N ILE A 136 12.33 -3.22 -15.98
CA ILE A 136 13.45 -2.60 -15.26
C ILE A 136 14.75 -2.71 -16.07
N PHE A 137 14.93 -3.85 -16.76
CA PHE A 137 16.09 -4.13 -17.59
C PHE A 137 15.70 -4.27 -19.07
N SER A 138 16.42 -3.60 -19.95
CA SER A 138 16.33 -3.79 -21.41
C SER A 138 17.05 -5.05 -21.86
N LYS A 139 18.02 -5.51 -21.07
CA LYS A 139 18.66 -6.81 -21.19
C LYS A 139 18.83 -7.46 -19.83
N GLN A 140 18.39 -8.69 -19.70
CA GLN A 140 18.52 -9.51 -18.50
C GLN A 140 19.03 -10.90 -18.89
N ASP A 141 20.29 -11.18 -18.57
CA ASP A 141 20.96 -12.45 -18.83
C ASP A 141 21.56 -12.98 -17.53
N HIS A 142 20.78 -13.83 -16.87
CA HIS A 142 21.17 -14.41 -15.58
C HIS A 142 22.39 -15.33 -15.68
N THR A 143 22.55 -16.03 -16.80
CA THR A 143 23.61 -17.02 -17.02
C THR A 143 24.97 -16.34 -17.11
N HIS A 144 25.05 -15.22 -17.83
CA HIS A 144 26.30 -14.48 -18.01
C HIS A 144 26.42 -13.27 -17.07
N SER A 145 25.45 -13.07 -16.18
CA SER A 145 25.41 -11.94 -15.24
C SER A 145 25.43 -10.58 -15.94
N VAL A 146 24.67 -10.46 -17.04
CA VAL A 146 24.57 -9.20 -17.81
C VAL A 146 23.19 -8.60 -17.61
N TYR A 147 23.17 -7.39 -17.06
CA TYR A 147 21.96 -6.63 -16.81
C TYR A 147 22.15 -5.24 -17.37
N ILE A 148 21.26 -4.78 -18.23
CA ILE A 148 21.28 -3.41 -18.76
C ILE A 148 19.97 -2.74 -18.35
N ARG A 149 20.05 -1.73 -17.50
CA ARG A 149 18.88 -0.93 -17.09
C ARG A 149 18.17 -0.37 -18.31
N ASN A 150 16.85 -0.36 -18.27
CA ASN A 150 16.04 0.15 -19.36
C ASN A 150 15.85 1.66 -19.21
N PRO A 151 16.39 2.50 -20.11
CA PRO A 151 16.14 3.95 -20.06
C PRO A 151 14.67 4.31 -20.33
N ASN A 152 13.90 3.41 -20.94
CA ASN A 152 12.47 3.61 -21.20
C ASN A 152 11.59 3.18 -20.03
N CYS A 153 12.16 2.58 -18.97
CA CYS A 153 11.38 2.24 -17.79
C CYS A 153 10.80 3.52 -17.17
N TRP A 154 9.52 3.52 -16.76
CA TRP A 154 8.92 4.68 -16.11
C TRP A 154 9.65 5.06 -14.82
N ALA A 155 10.26 4.07 -14.16
CA ALA A 155 11.03 4.19 -12.93
C ALA A 155 12.56 4.24 -13.16
N HIS A 156 13.05 4.48 -14.39
CA HIS A 156 14.49 4.39 -14.72
C HIS A 156 15.39 5.35 -13.90
N ASP A 157 14.82 6.46 -13.41
CA ASP A 157 15.51 7.47 -12.61
C ASP A 157 15.51 7.14 -11.10
N LEU A 158 14.83 6.07 -10.68
CA LEU A 158 14.86 5.58 -9.31
C LEU A 158 16.03 4.63 -9.09
N ASP A 159 16.69 4.78 -7.94
CA ASP A 159 17.69 3.82 -7.49
C ASP A 159 16.99 2.56 -6.93
N MET A 160 16.89 1.54 -7.78
CA MET A 160 16.33 0.22 -7.44
C MET A 160 17.44 -0.82 -7.14
N THR A 161 18.66 -0.39 -6.85
CA THR A 161 19.81 -1.29 -6.67
C THR A 161 19.70 -2.20 -5.44
N CYS A 162 18.82 -1.85 -4.49
CA CYS A 162 18.53 -2.66 -3.31
C CYS A 162 17.77 -3.96 -3.60
N ILE A 163 17.16 -4.09 -4.79
CA ILE A 163 16.38 -5.26 -5.19
C ILE A 163 17.29 -6.25 -5.92
N SER A 164 17.28 -7.50 -5.49
CA SER A 164 18.09 -8.55 -6.10
C SER A 164 17.34 -9.22 -7.26
N PRO A 165 17.68 -8.96 -8.53
CA PRO A 165 16.97 -9.57 -9.67
C PRO A 165 17.27 -11.07 -9.87
N TRP A 166 18.16 -11.63 -9.05
CA TRP A 166 18.52 -13.03 -9.12
C TRP A 166 19.10 -13.57 -7.81
N ASN A 167 18.82 -14.83 -7.52
CA ASN A 167 19.55 -15.60 -6.52
C ASN A 167 19.84 -17.04 -6.98
N SER A 168 20.84 -17.68 -6.36
CA SER A 168 21.27 -19.02 -6.77
C SER A 168 20.29 -20.16 -6.43
N LYS A 169 19.22 -19.89 -5.69
CA LYS A 169 18.22 -20.90 -5.32
C LYS A 169 16.98 -20.87 -6.22
N GLY A 170 16.44 -19.68 -6.48
CA GLY A 170 15.18 -19.46 -7.18
C GLY A 170 15.35 -18.77 -8.53
N HIS A 171 16.57 -18.42 -8.91
CA HIS A 171 16.86 -17.56 -10.06
C HIS A 171 16.11 -16.23 -9.91
N THR A 172 15.13 -15.94 -10.77
CA THR A 172 14.31 -14.71 -10.68
C THR A 172 13.20 -14.79 -9.65
N ARG A 173 13.02 -15.94 -9.00
CA ARG A 173 12.04 -16.15 -7.93
C ARG A 173 12.73 -16.08 -6.57
N ARG A 174 11.97 -15.80 -5.50
CA ARG A 174 12.50 -15.61 -4.13
C ARG A 174 13.40 -14.39 -4.08
N ALA A 175 12.86 -13.23 -4.44
CA ALA A 175 13.62 -12.00 -4.41
C ALA A 175 14.15 -11.71 -2.99
N GLY A 176 15.33 -11.09 -2.95
CA GLY A 176 15.94 -10.56 -1.75
C GLY A 176 16.04 -9.04 -1.86
N THR A 177 15.70 -8.32 -0.79
CA THR A 177 15.77 -6.85 -0.76
C THR A 177 16.76 -6.40 0.31
N LEU A 178 17.69 -5.52 -0.01
CA LEU A 178 18.62 -4.94 0.97
C LEU A 178 17.92 -3.91 1.84
N ILE A 179 18.09 -4.03 3.16
CA ILE A 179 17.57 -3.11 4.19
C ILE A 179 18.70 -2.46 5.02
N SER A 180 19.95 -2.83 4.73
CA SER A 180 21.18 -2.18 5.18
C SER A 180 22.34 -2.65 4.29
N PRO A 181 23.58 -2.16 4.45
CA PRO A 181 24.70 -2.62 3.64
C PRO A 181 24.97 -4.13 3.71
N ARG A 182 24.55 -4.82 4.78
CA ARG A 182 24.86 -6.25 5.00
C ARG A 182 23.66 -7.13 5.32
N HIS A 183 22.45 -6.60 5.28
CA HIS A 183 21.24 -7.36 5.60
C HIS A 183 20.25 -7.31 4.46
N ALA A 184 19.74 -8.49 4.09
CA ALA A 184 18.68 -8.64 3.11
C ALA A 184 17.46 -9.31 3.73
N VAL A 185 16.29 -9.07 3.15
CA VAL A 185 15.00 -9.61 3.59
C VAL A 185 14.28 -10.32 2.45
N TRP A 186 13.53 -11.37 2.79
CA TRP A 186 12.67 -12.13 1.86
C TRP A 186 11.55 -12.86 2.61
N ALA A 187 10.62 -13.47 1.86
CA ALA A 187 9.47 -14.17 2.42
C ALA A 187 9.85 -15.51 3.07
N ARG A 188 9.34 -15.80 4.28
CA ARG A 188 9.67 -17.02 5.04
C ARG A 188 9.16 -18.30 4.38
N HIS A 189 7.93 -18.30 3.87
CA HIS A 189 7.32 -19.44 3.18
C HIS A 189 8.06 -19.77 1.87
N TYR A 190 8.78 -18.79 1.33
CA TYR A 190 9.55 -18.90 0.10
C TYR A 190 11.04 -18.63 0.33
N SER A 191 11.55 -19.11 1.47
CA SER A 191 12.89 -18.77 1.97
C SER A 191 14.06 -19.12 1.04
N ILE A 192 15.14 -18.36 1.16
CA ILE A 192 16.43 -18.58 0.51
C ILE A 192 17.37 -19.27 1.52
N PRO A 193 17.97 -20.43 1.21
CA PRO A 193 18.82 -21.17 2.14
C PRO A 193 20.19 -20.50 2.34
N LEU A 194 20.88 -20.89 3.42
CA LEU A 194 22.28 -20.51 3.65
C LEU A 194 23.17 -20.94 2.48
N ASN A 195 24.26 -20.21 2.28
CA ASN A 195 25.21 -20.37 1.17
C ASN A 195 24.61 -20.09 -0.22
N SER A 196 23.39 -19.57 -0.31
CA SER A 196 22.87 -18.99 -1.55
C SER A 196 23.49 -17.63 -1.81
N THR A 197 23.64 -17.31 -3.10
CA THR A 197 24.13 -16.02 -3.59
C THR A 197 22.94 -15.14 -3.96
N LEU A 198 22.94 -13.90 -3.49
CA LEU A 198 22.11 -12.80 -4.00
C LEU A 198 22.93 -11.94 -4.95
N ARG A 199 22.29 -11.45 -6.00
CA ARG A 199 22.90 -10.57 -6.99
C ARG A 199 22.24 -9.21 -6.97
N PHE A 200 23.02 -8.16 -6.83
CA PHE A 200 22.59 -6.77 -6.94
C PHE A 200 23.21 -6.16 -8.20
N VAL A 201 22.52 -5.20 -8.80
CA VAL A 201 22.97 -4.52 -10.02
C VAL A 201 22.99 -3.03 -9.74
N ASP A 202 24.16 -2.39 -9.85
CA ASP A 202 24.26 -0.96 -9.62
C ASP A 202 23.63 -0.11 -10.75
N MET A 203 23.57 1.20 -10.56
CA MET A 203 23.02 2.12 -11.58
C MET A 203 23.89 2.20 -12.86
N SER A 204 25.12 1.69 -12.82
CA SER A 204 26.05 1.60 -13.95
C SER A 204 26.09 0.20 -14.58
N ASN A 205 25.12 -0.66 -14.27
CA ASN A 205 25.00 -2.03 -14.79
C ASN A 205 26.06 -3.02 -14.27
N ASN A 206 26.84 -2.67 -13.25
CA ASN A 206 27.79 -3.60 -12.65
C ASN A 206 27.08 -4.56 -11.70
N VAL A 207 27.50 -5.81 -11.72
CA VAL A 207 26.97 -6.87 -10.86
C VAL A 207 27.77 -6.99 -9.57
N VAL A 208 27.07 -7.02 -8.44
CA VAL A 208 27.61 -7.29 -7.11
C VAL A 208 26.94 -8.54 -6.56
N GLU A 209 27.74 -9.53 -6.16
CA GLU A 209 27.22 -10.75 -5.55
C GLU A 209 27.56 -10.83 -4.07
N ARG A 210 26.63 -11.35 -3.27
CA ARG A 210 26.80 -11.59 -1.83
C ARG A 210 26.25 -12.94 -1.44
N THR A 211 26.90 -13.61 -0.51
CA THR A 211 26.47 -14.92 -0.01
C THR A 211 25.78 -14.78 1.33
N ILE A 212 24.65 -15.49 1.50
CA ILE A 212 23.92 -15.53 2.76
C ILE A 212 24.65 -16.44 3.73
N VAL A 213 25.12 -15.89 4.86
CA VAL A 213 25.92 -16.63 5.86
C VAL A 213 25.14 -16.98 7.12
N LYS A 214 24.11 -16.20 7.45
CA LYS A 214 23.20 -16.45 8.59
C LYS A 214 21.81 -15.94 8.27
N THR A 215 20.80 -16.51 8.92
CA THR A 215 19.40 -16.07 8.80
C THR A 215 18.68 -16.14 10.13
N VAL A 216 17.71 -15.25 10.31
CA VAL A 216 16.76 -15.24 11.44
C VAL A 216 15.38 -14.94 10.87
N ALA A 217 14.41 -15.80 11.15
CA ALA A 217 13.01 -15.53 10.85
C ALA A 217 12.39 -14.66 11.94
N LEU A 218 11.39 -13.85 11.59
CA LEU A 218 10.64 -13.09 12.60
C LEU A 218 9.97 -14.04 13.62
N PRO A 219 9.89 -13.63 14.89
CA PRO A 219 9.25 -14.41 15.94
C PRO A 219 7.76 -14.57 15.63
N VAL A 220 7.22 -15.77 15.84
CA VAL A 220 5.80 -16.08 15.62
C VAL A 220 5.16 -16.34 16.98
N PRO A 221 4.14 -15.59 17.39
CA PRO A 221 3.41 -15.86 18.62
C PRO A 221 2.86 -17.29 18.64
N ALA A 222 2.81 -17.87 19.83
CA ALA A 222 2.25 -19.20 20.02
C ALA A 222 0.83 -19.27 19.42
N HIS A 223 0.51 -20.40 18.78
CA HIS A 223 -0.79 -20.66 18.16
C HIS A 223 -1.15 -19.73 16.98
N THR A 224 -0.17 -19.06 16.37
CA THR A 224 -0.37 -18.30 15.13
C THR A 224 0.41 -18.92 13.96
N ASN A 225 -0.07 -18.69 12.74
CA ASN A 225 0.64 -19.08 11.52
C ASN A 225 1.59 -17.95 11.12
N TYR A 226 2.81 -18.27 10.70
CA TYR A 226 3.74 -17.26 10.20
C TYR A 226 3.19 -16.51 8.98
N MET A 227 2.30 -17.12 8.19
CA MET A 227 1.64 -16.44 7.08
C MET A 227 0.65 -15.35 7.54
N SER A 228 0.25 -15.34 8.82
CA SER A 228 -0.61 -14.32 9.42
C SER A 228 0.18 -13.09 9.87
N GLY A 229 1.05 -12.59 8.98
CA GLY A 229 1.84 -11.37 9.17
C GLY A 229 3.18 -11.57 9.88
N TYR A 230 3.83 -12.73 9.78
CA TYR A 230 5.20 -12.96 10.30
C TYR A 230 6.07 -13.70 9.28
N ASP A 231 5.73 -13.54 8.00
CA ASP A 231 6.27 -14.26 6.86
C ASP A 231 7.53 -13.59 6.30
N MET A 232 8.50 -13.35 7.19
CA MET A 232 9.71 -12.61 6.85
C MET A 232 10.94 -13.26 7.48
N VAL A 233 12.03 -13.28 6.70
CA VAL A 233 13.36 -13.73 7.12
C VAL A 233 14.36 -12.64 6.83
N ILE A 234 15.20 -12.33 7.83
CA ILE A 234 16.35 -11.46 7.70
C ILE A 234 17.60 -12.33 7.53
N GLY A 235 18.40 -12.01 6.52
CA GLY A 235 19.68 -12.66 6.23
C GLY A 235 20.86 -11.73 6.44
N LEU A 236 21.95 -12.27 6.97
CA LEU A 236 23.26 -11.63 6.98
C LEU A 236 24.04 -12.03 5.73
N LEU A 237 24.62 -11.04 5.07
CA LEU A 237 25.51 -11.22 3.93
C LEU A 237 26.97 -11.35 4.39
N ASP A 238 27.77 -12.08 3.62
CA ASP A 238 29.19 -12.32 3.88
C ASP A 238 30.00 -11.00 3.97
N HIS A 239 29.65 -10.00 3.16
CA HIS A 239 30.29 -8.67 3.12
C HIS A 239 29.26 -7.56 2.92
N ASP A 240 29.60 -6.34 3.36
CA ASP A 240 28.81 -5.16 3.04
C ASP A 240 28.82 -4.95 1.52
N VAL A 241 27.71 -4.54 0.93
CA VAL A 241 27.67 -4.11 -0.49
C VAL A 241 28.47 -2.81 -0.67
N PRO A 242 29.08 -2.56 -1.85
CA PRO A 242 29.77 -1.30 -2.11
C PRO A 242 28.76 -0.14 -2.16
N SER A 243 29.25 1.10 -2.02
CA SER A 243 28.40 2.30 -2.01
C SER A 243 27.64 2.57 -3.32
N SER A 244 27.94 1.84 -4.40
CA SER A 244 27.17 1.88 -5.65
C SER A 244 25.86 1.10 -5.58
N ILE A 245 25.68 0.28 -4.53
CA ILE A 245 24.43 -0.40 -4.20
C ILE A 245 23.83 0.26 -2.96
N THR A 246 22.64 0.82 -3.10
CA THR A 246 21.89 1.36 -1.98
C THR A 246 21.02 0.29 -1.33
N PHE A 247 20.51 0.60 -0.14
CA PHE A 247 19.56 -0.23 0.59
C PHE A 247 18.27 0.56 0.80
N ALA A 248 17.15 -0.15 0.91
CA ALA A 248 15.86 0.49 1.06
C ALA A 248 15.73 1.14 2.44
N LYS A 249 15.12 2.33 2.47
CA LYS A 249 14.73 2.99 3.71
C LYS A 249 13.36 2.49 4.16
N VAL A 250 12.98 2.79 5.39
CA VAL A 250 11.65 2.50 5.93
C VAL A 250 10.97 3.79 6.40
N LEU A 251 9.67 3.74 6.65
CA LEU A 251 8.99 4.85 7.30
C LEU A 251 9.54 5.06 8.73
N PRO A 252 9.42 6.27 9.29
CA PRO A 252 9.76 6.52 10.69
C PRO A 252 9.06 5.52 11.62
N ARG A 253 9.71 5.08 12.70
CA ARG A 253 9.18 4.07 13.65
C ARG A 253 7.77 4.39 14.17
N ASN A 254 7.47 5.65 14.35
CA ASN A 254 6.20 6.18 14.83
C ASN A 254 5.14 6.36 13.74
N PHE A 255 5.40 5.93 12.51
CA PHE A 255 4.43 5.96 11.42
C PHE A 255 3.77 4.58 11.30
N THR A 256 2.83 4.22 12.15
CA THR A 256 2.35 2.84 12.31
C THR A 256 1.19 2.45 11.40
N GLU A 257 0.34 3.41 10.98
CA GLU A 257 -0.87 3.10 10.22
C GLU A 257 -1.17 4.05 9.04
N ILE A 258 -1.73 3.48 7.97
CA ILE A 258 -2.39 4.16 6.86
C ILE A 258 -3.59 3.32 6.42
N TYR A 259 -4.79 3.86 6.53
CA TYR A 259 -5.99 3.23 5.97
C TYR A 259 -6.30 3.84 4.59
N GLY A 260 -6.21 3.04 3.53
CA GLY A 260 -6.58 3.47 2.18
C GLY A 260 -8.09 3.40 1.90
N SER A 261 -8.86 2.63 2.68
CA SER A 261 -10.16 2.12 2.24
C SER A 261 -11.41 2.81 2.76
N HIS A 262 -11.32 4.01 3.32
CA HIS A 262 -12.54 4.79 3.57
C HIS A 262 -12.66 6.01 2.66
N LEU A 263 -11.55 6.57 2.14
CA LEU A 263 -11.57 7.97 1.75
C LEU A 263 -10.59 8.28 0.61
N HIS A 264 -10.90 7.97 -0.65
CA HIS A 264 -10.31 8.59 -1.86
C HIS A 264 -8.76 8.64 -2.04
N HIS A 265 -7.95 8.06 -1.17
CA HIS A 265 -6.48 8.15 -1.22
C HIS A 265 -5.90 6.82 -1.70
N ALA A 266 -6.10 6.55 -2.99
CA ALA A 266 -5.31 5.57 -3.71
C ALA A 266 -3.84 6.05 -3.68
N LEU A 267 -3.07 5.64 -2.68
CA LEU A 267 -1.64 5.93 -2.62
C LEU A 267 -0.94 4.92 -3.53
N PRO A 268 -0.23 5.36 -4.59
CA PRO A 268 0.41 4.43 -5.49
C PRO A 268 1.61 3.77 -4.79
N VAL A 269 1.80 2.50 -5.10
CA VAL A 269 2.87 1.65 -4.58
C VAL A 269 3.64 1.09 -5.78
N LEU A 270 4.97 1.19 -5.73
CA LEU A 270 5.86 0.50 -6.65
C LEU A 270 6.02 -0.93 -6.14
N SER A 271 5.74 -1.92 -6.98
CA SER A 271 6.00 -3.32 -6.68
C SER A 271 6.84 -3.95 -7.78
N THR A 272 7.57 -5.02 -7.45
CA THR A 272 8.19 -5.90 -8.45
C THR A 272 7.57 -7.28 -8.43
N ASP A 273 7.86 -8.08 -9.45
CA ASP A 273 7.40 -9.45 -9.64
C ASP A 273 8.58 -10.33 -10.06
N TYR A 274 8.37 -11.65 -10.25
CA TYR A 274 9.49 -12.52 -10.66
C TYR A 274 9.98 -12.28 -12.09
N GLU A 275 9.27 -11.49 -12.90
CA GLU A 275 9.72 -11.04 -14.23
C GLU A 275 10.55 -9.75 -14.18
N GLU A 276 10.78 -9.19 -12.98
CA GLU A 276 11.56 -7.97 -12.75
C GLU A 276 10.96 -6.74 -13.45
N LYS A 277 9.65 -6.58 -13.34
CA LYS A 277 8.93 -5.39 -13.80
C LYS A 277 8.77 -4.36 -12.67
N ALA A 278 8.72 -3.09 -13.05
CA ALA A 278 8.29 -1.99 -12.20
C ALA A 278 6.77 -1.83 -12.35
N LEU A 279 6.02 -2.44 -11.44
CA LEU A 279 4.56 -2.46 -11.44
C LEU A 279 4.01 -1.38 -10.52
N VAL A 280 2.77 -0.99 -10.78
CA VAL A 280 2.03 -0.03 -9.96
C VAL A 280 0.80 -0.69 -9.36
N ASP A 281 0.71 -0.63 -8.04
CA ASP A 281 -0.46 -1.03 -7.26
C ASP A 281 -0.99 0.20 -6.48
N ASP A 282 -2.18 0.11 -5.87
CA ASP A 282 -2.62 1.10 -4.89
C ASP A 282 -2.54 0.49 -3.48
N LEU A 283 -2.21 1.29 -2.46
CA LEU A 283 -2.32 0.86 -1.08
C LEU A 283 -3.81 0.69 -0.72
N ASN A 284 -4.20 -0.50 -0.26
CA ASN A 284 -5.50 -0.71 0.38
C ASN A 284 -5.43 -0.32 1.86
N ALA A 285 -4.46 -0.87 2.59
CA ALA A 285 -4.18 -0.47 3.96
C ALA A 285 -2.82 -0.97 4.44
N MET A 286 -2.17 -0.20 5.30
CA MET A 286 -1.06 -0.60 6.15
C MET A 286 -1.56 -0.43 7.60
N HIS A 287 -1.98 -1.51 8.23
CA HIS A 287 -2.33 -1.50 9.64
C HIS A 287 -2.02 -2.87 10.22
N ASP A 288 -1.69 -2.92 11.51
CA ASP A 288 -1.29 -4.15 12.19
C ASP A 288 -0.14 -4.88 11.43
N LYS A 289 -0.15 -6.21 11.49
CA LYS A 289 0.93 -7.09 11.05
C LYS A 289 1.10 -7.16 9.53
N MET A 290 0.20 -6.57 8.76
CA MET A 290 0.14 -6.75 7.32
C MET A 290 -0.04 -5.44 6.56
N VAL A 291 0.52 -5.41 5.36
CA VAL A 291 0.21 -4.41 4.34
C VAL A 291 -0.58 -5.10 3.24
N SER A 292 -1.66 -4.47 2.82
CA SER A 292 -2.51 -4.94 1.73
C SER A 292 -2.57 -3.90 0.63
N LEU A 293 -2.50 -4.39 -0.61
CA LEU A 293 -2.65 -3.59 -1.82
C LEU A 293 -4.02 -3.85 -2.46
N SER A 294 -4.42 -2.96 -3.34
CA SER A 294 -5.58 -3.08 -4.22
C SER A 294 -5.17 -2.88 -5.67
N THR A 295 -5.96 -3.44 -6.58
CA THR A 295 -5.87 -3.11 -8.00
C THR A 295 -6.07 -1.60 -8.17
N PRO A 296 -5.21 -0.90 -8.94
CA PRO A 296 -5.30 0.54 -9.03
C PRO A 296 -6.67 1.04 -9.51
N ILE A 297 -7.21 2.03 -8.81
CA ILE A 297 -8.53 2.60 -9.11
C ILE A 297 -8.44 3.56 -10.30
N LEU A 298 -7.29 4.23 -10.46
CA LEU A 298 -7.04 5.16 -11.55
C LEU A 298 -6.57 4.39 -12.80
N SER A 299 -7.26 4.59 -13.92
CA SER A 299 -7.02 3.84 -15.16
C SER A 299 -5.59 3.97 -15.70
N TYR A 300 -4.97 5.14 -15.56
CA TYR A 300 -3.59 5.35 -16.01
C TYR A 300 -2.56 4.61 -15.16
N ARG A 301 -2.83 4.37 -13.86
CA ARG A 301 -2.00 3.50 -13.01
C ARG A 301 -2.28 2.03 -13.29
N HIS A 302 -3.56 1.69 -13.48
CA HIS A 302 -3.99 0.34 -13.79
C HIS A 302 -3.35 -0.22 -15.07
N ALA A 303 -2.95 0.64 -16.02
CA ALA A 303 -2.19 0.21 -17.18
C ALA A 303 -0.85 -0.46 -16.83
N TYR A 304 -0.22 -0.08 -15.72
CA TYR A 304 1.06 -0.59 -15.22
C TYR A 304 0.90 -1.67 -14.13
N TYR A 305 -0.34 -2.16 -13.94
CA TYR A 305 -0.66 -3.18 -12.95
C TYR A 305 -0.70 -4.57 -13.56
N GLU A 306 -0.29 -5.55 -12.76
CA GLU A 306 -0.65 -6.95 -12.97
C GLU A 306 -0.91 -7.66 -11.65
N SER A 307 -1.76 -8.67 -11.70
CA SER A 307 -2.07 -9.50 -10.54
C SER A 307 -0.84 -10.29 -10.14
N LYS A 308 -0.54 -10.29 -8.85
CA LYS A 308 0.53 -11.10 -8.26
C LYS A 308 0.14 -12.56 -8.27
N ILE A 309 1.07 -13.43 -8.67
CA ILE A 309 0.87 -14.85 -8.90
C ILE A 309 1.92 -15.69 -8.16
N VAL A 310 1.81 -17.01 -8.31
CA VAL A 310 2.80 -17.94 -7.77
C VAL A 310 4.16 -17.66 -8.41
N GLY A 311 5.14 -17.36 -7.58
CA GLY A 311 6.50 -16.98 -8.00
C GLY A 311 6.90 -15.61 -7.48
N ASP A 312 5.92 -14.72 -7.27
CA ASP A 312 6.17 -13.34 -6.83
C ASP A 312 6.50 -13.23 -5.34
N SER A 313 6.26 -14.29 -4.57
CA SER A 313 6.58 -14.34 -3.15
C SER A 313 8.01 -13.89 -2.86
N GLY A 314 8.17 -12.96 -1.93
CA GLY A 314 9.46 -12.36 -1.60
C GLY A 314 9.81 -11.10 -2.39
N ASN A 315 9.12 -10.79 -3.50
CA ASN A 315 9.29 -9.50 -4.18
C ASN A 315 8.80 -8.35 -3.30
N PRO A 316 9.53 -7.22 -3.28
CA PRO A 316 9.22 -6.08 -2.43
C PRO A 316 8.17 -5.13 -3.03
N SER A 317 7.54 -4.38 -2.13
CA SER A 317 6.72 -3.21 -2.44
C SER A 317 7.21 -1.98 -1.68
N PHE A 318 7.10 -0.81 -2.32
CA PHE A 318 7.64 0.45 -1.83
C PHE A 318 6.68 1.63 -2.05
N PHE A 319 6.71 2.60 -1.14
CA PHE A 319 6.44 3.97 -1.54
C PHE A 319 7.65 4.59 -2.23
N VAL A 320 7.39 5.58 -3.06
CA VAL A 320 8.43 6.44 -3.65
C VAL A 320 8.24 7.85 -3.08
N ILE A 321 9.17 8.29 -2.23
CA ILE A 321 9.14 9.62 -1.60
C ILE A 321 10.50 10.26 -1.85
N ASP A 322 10.53 11.46 -2.45
CA ASP A 322 11.78 12.18 -2.79
C ASP A 322 12.79 11.34 -3.58
N ASN A 323 12.29 10.55 -4.55
CA ASN A 323 13.07 9.62 -5.37
C ASN A 323 13.76 8.50 -4.57
N GLN A 324 13.35 8.27 -3.32
CA GLN A 324 13.85 7.19 -2.47
C GLN A 324 12.78 6.11 -2.34
N LEU A 325 13.25 4.86 -2.37
CA LEU A 325 12.40 3.70 -2.11
C LEU A 325 12.21 3.53 -0.59
N VAL A 326 10.94 3.51 -0.17
CA VAL A 326 10.52 3.30 1.20
C VAL A 326 9.82 1.95 1.31
N PHE A 327 10.52 0.97 1.88
CA PHE A 327 10.14 -0.43 1.92
C PHE A 327 8.97 -0.69 2.86
N LEU A 328 7.91 -1.32 2.32
CA LEU A 328 6.67 -1.60 3.03
C LEU A 328 6.57 -3.06 3.48
N PHE A 329 6.83 -4.00 2.56
CA PHE A 329 6.72 -5.44 2.79
C PHE A 329 7.28 -6.23 1.59
N VAL A 330 7.36 -7.56 1.75
CA VAL A 330 7.54 -8.53 0.66
C VAL A 330 6.29 -9.39 0.48
N PHE A 331 5.96 -9.77 -0.76
CA PHE A 331 4.72 -10.51 -1.04
C PHE A 331 4.64 -11.87 -0.33
N THR A 332 3.47 -12.09 0.31
CA THR A 332 3.02 -13.37 0.88
C THR A 332 1.85 -13.94 0.10
N TYR A 333 0.89 -13.10 -0.32
CA TYR A 333 -0.34 -13.50 -0.99
C TYR A 333 -0.44 -12.88 -2.39
N GLY A 334 -1.11 -13.58 -3.32
CA GLY A 334 -1.36 -13.13 -4.69
C GLY A 334 -2.56 -12.17 -4.83
N GLY A 335 -3.04 -12.00 -6.06
CA GLY A 335 -4.11 -11.04 -6.39
C GLY A 335 -3.54 -9.63 -6.49
N ALA A 336 -4.17 -8.65 -5.83
CA ALA A 336 -3.58 -7.31 -5.69
C ALA A 336 -2.29 -7.33 -4.85
N GLY A 337 -2.16 -8.33 -3.96
CA GLY A 337 -0.97 -8.55 -3.16
C GLY A 337 -1.08 -8.05 -1.72
N SER A 338 -0.41 -8.76 -0.83
CA SER A 338 -0.24 -8.37 0.58
C SER A 338 0.92 -9.14 1.20
N GLY A 339 1.44 -8.64 2.33
CA GLY A 339 2.49 -9.32 3.07
C GLY A 339 2.80 -8.70 4.42
N THR A 340 3.87 -9.20 5.03
CA THR A 340 4.26 -8.86 6.41
C THR A 340 4.75 -7.42 6.51
N SER A 341 4.11 -6.63 7.36
CA SER A 341 4.39 -5.20 7.53
C SER A 341 5.77 -4.98 8.15
N VAL A 342 6.63 -4.26 7.43
CA VAL A 342 7.93 -3.82 7.95
C VAL A 342 7.75 -2.92 9.16
N GLN A 343 6.76 -2.05 9.10
CA GLN A 343 6.53 -1.03 10.10
C GLN A 343 6.05 -1.61 11.43
N TYR A 344 5.12 -2.55 11.38
CA TYR A 344 4.67 -3.26 12.58
C TYR A 344 5.80 -4.08 13.21
N HIS A 345 6.65 -4.68 12.37
CA HIS A 345 7.79 -5.48 12.79
C HIS A 345 9.09 -4.71 12.92
N TYR A 346 9.06 -3.37 12.98
CA TYR A 346 10.28 -2.56 12.98
C TYR A 346 11.27 -3.01 14.06
N ASP A 347 10.77 -3.23 15.28
CA ASP A 347 11.60 -3.64 16.42
C ASP A 347 12.07 -5.09 16.26
N ASP A 348 11.20 -6.00 15.79
CA ASP A 348 11.56 -7.40 15.53
C ASP A 348 12.65 -7.52 14.44
N ILE A 349 12.57 -6.71 13.39
CA ILE A 349 13.54 -6.66 12.30
C ILE A 349 14.88 -6.14 12.83
N ASN A 350 14.87 -5.05 13.61
CA ASN A 350 16.11 -4.53 14.21
C ASN A 350 16.74 -5.52 15.20
N ASN A 351 15.94 -6.20 16.01
CA ASN A 351 16.40 -7.26 16.90
C ASN A 351 17.02 -8.42 16.10
N ALA A 352 16.39 -8.82 14.99
CA ALA A 352 16.94 -9.83 14.09
C ALA A 352 18.28 -9.39 13.48
N MET A 353 18.36 -8.16 12.95
CA MET A 353 19.62 -7.59 12.43
C MET A 353 20.71 -7.55 13.50
N GLN A 354 20.39 -7.09 14.71
CA GLN A 354 21.33 -7.06 15.83
C GLN A 354 21.84 -8.46 16.19
N SER A 355 20.95 -9.47 16.24
CA SER A 355 21.32 -10.86 16.57
C SER A 355 22.23 -11.50 15.51
N LEU A 356 22.07 -11.07 14.25
CA LEU A 356 22.87 -11.54 13.13
C LEU A 356 24.28 -10.91 13.14
N GLY A 357 24.37 -9.62 13.47
CA GLY A 357 25.61 -8.84 13.54
C GLY A 357 25.65 -7.71 12.52
N GLY A 358 26.83 -7.38 11.97
CA GLY A 358 26.99 -6.34 10.95
C GLY A 358 26.94 -4.89 11.45
N GLY A 359 26.37 -4.63 12.63
CA GLY A 359 26.38 -3.30 13.25
C GLY A 359 25.40 -2.29 12.64
N TYR A 360 24.42 -2.76 11.88
CA TYR A 360 23.41 -1.94 11.22
C TYR A 360 22.03 -2.11 11.83
N ARG A 361 21.17 -1.13 11.57
CA ARG A 361 19.75 -1.09 11.89
C ARG A 361 18.98 -0.57 10.68
N LEU A 362 17.66 -0.69 10.69
CA LEU A 362 16.79 -0.03 9.72
C LEU A 362 17.10 1.46 9.68
N THR A 363 17.07 2.02 8.47
CA THR A 363 17.28 3.45 8.24
C THR A 363 15.97 4.07 7.80
N GLU A 364 15.53 5.06 8.55
CA GLU A 364 14.29 5.77 8.28
C GLU A 364 14.49 6.80 7.17
N ILE A 365 13.44 7.06 6.40
CA ILE A 365 13.37 8.22 5.50
C ILE A 365 13.20 9.51 6.31
N ASP A 366 13.85 10.58 5.86
CA ASP A 366 13.67 11.91 6.43
C ASP A 366 12.41 12.57 5.85
N LEU A 367 11.40 12.77 6.70
CA LEU A 367 10.14 13.41 6.34
C LEU A 367 10.01 14.84 6.90
N SER A 368 11.09 15.40 7.46
CA SER A 368 11.07 16.69 8.17
C SER A 368 10.61 17.88 7.31
N GLN A 369 10.76 17.79 5.99
CA GLN A 369 10.22 18.80 5.06
C GLN A 369 8.69 18.79 4.93
N TYR A 370 8.04 17.68 5.29
CA TYR A 370 6.59 17.52 5.19
C TYR A 370 5.89 17.71 6.54
N ALA A 371 6.46 17.14 7.60
CA ALA A 371 5.87 17.06 8.93
C ALA A 371 6.97 17.00 10.00
N SER A 372 6.72 17.59 11.16
CA SER A 372 7.60 17.40 12.32
C SER A 372 7.48 15.99 12.89
N GLU A 373 8.43 15.55 13.71
CA GLU A 373 8.34 14.25 14.40
C GLU A 373 7.09 14.15 15.30
N ALA A 374 6.70 15.27 15.92
CA ALA A 374 5.48 15.37 16.70
C ALA A 374 4.24 15.18 15.83
N ASP A 375 4.18 15.86 14.67
CA ASP A 375 3.09 15.70 13.71
C ASP A 375 2.98 14.25 13.21
N ILE A 376 4.11 13.60 12.93
CA ILE A 376 4.11 12.20 12.46
C ILE A 376 3.52 11.28 13.53
N THR A 377 3.95 11.47 14.79
CA THR A 377 3.45 10.69 15.92
C THR A 377 1.95 10.91 16.15
N GLU A 378 1.49 12.16 16.09
CA GLU A 378 0.08 12.50 16.33
C GLU A 378 -0.84 11.96 15.24
N VAL A 379 -0.37 11.95 13.99
CA VAL A 379 -1.20 11.69 12.82
C VAL A 379 -1.15 10.23 12.37
N PHE A 380 -0.02 9.56 12.52
CA PHE A 380 0.21 8.21 11.99
C PHE A 380 0.61 7.17 13.05
N GLY A 381 0.76 7.57 14.33
CA GLY A 381 1.38 6.77 15.39
C GLY A 381 0.48 5.86 16.19
#